data_AF-A0A9D2H0D9-F1
#
_entry.id   AF-A0A9D2H0D9-F1
#
_cell.length_a   1.000
_cell.length_b   1.000
_cell.length_c   1.000
_cell.angle_alpha   90.00
_cell.angle_beta   90.00
_cell.angle_gamma   90.00
#
_symmetry.space_group_name_H-M   'P 1'
#
loop_
_entity.id
_entity.type
_entity.pdbx_description
1 polymer ?
#
loop_
_entity_poly.entity_id
_entity_poly.type
_entity_poly.pdbx_seq_one_letter_code
_entity_poly.pdbx_strand_id
1 'polypeptide(L)' 'VILQRVYYKAGKRKGVKQRLFKRTPIHDHFRTGMNLIEPGCRVVFTKPEQLFHESKITVRFWIVTIILAAITIITLKIR' A
#
# COMPACT_ATOMS: atom_id res chain seq x y z
N VAL A 1 5.71 -0.35 -4.83
CA VAL A 1 6.01 -1.37 -5.86
C VAL A 1 7.38 -2.02 -5.71
N ILE A 2 8.44 -1.25 -5.44
CA ILE A 2 9.82 -1.78 -5.28
C ILE A 2 9.91 -2.77 -4.11
N LEU A 3 9.40 -2.38 -2.93
CA LEU A 3 9.40 -3.21 -1.73
C LEU A 3 8.69 -4.57 -1.93
N GLN A 4 7.56 -4.58 -2.66
CA GLN A 4 6.86 -5.82 -2.99
C GLN A 4 7.68 -6.75 -3.89
N ARG A 5 8.38 -6.21 -4.90
CA ARG A 5 9.23 -7.04 -5.78
C ARG A 5 10.41 -7.64 -5.03
N VAL A 6 11.08 -6.85 -4.18
CA VAL A 6 12.22 -7.31 -3.38
C VAL A 6 11.77 -8.43 -2.42
N TYR A 7 10.65 -8.23 -1.73
CA TYR A 7 10.09 -9.21 -0.81
C TYR A 7 9.66 -10.51 -1.51
N TYR A 8 9.02 -10.40 -2.67
CA TYR A 8 8.65 -11.56 -3.49
C TYR A 8 9.89 -12.34 -3.99
N LYS A 9 10.94 -11.65 -4.43
CA LYS A 9 12.20 -12.28 -4.88
C LYS A 9 12.90 -13.03 -3.75
N ALA A 10 12.86 -12.49 -2.53
CA ALA A 10 13.40 -13.14 -1.34
C ALA A 10 12.60 -14.41 -0.97
N GLY A 11 11.26 -14.36 -1.04
CA GLY A 11 10.41 -15.53 -0.81
C GLY A 11 10.58 -16.64 -1.85
N LYS A 12 10.70 -16.28 -3.14
CA LYS A 12 10.88 -17.24 -4.24
C LYS A 12 12.14 -18.09 -4.07
N ARG A 13 13.24 -17.52 -3.56
CA ARG A 13 14.48 -18.28 -3.27
C ARG A 13 14.30 -19.36 -2.20
N LYS A 14 13.28 -19.23 -1.34
CA LYS A 14 12.95 -20.19 -0.28
C LYS A 14 11.73 -21.07 -0.63
N GLY A 15 11.26 -21.04 -1.88
CA GLY A 15 10.10 -21.81 -2.33
C GLY A 15 8.74 -21.30 -1.82
N VAL A 16 8.69 -20.15 -1.15
CA VAL A 16 7.45 -19.61 -0.56
C VAL A 16 6.89 -18.47 -1.39
N LYS A 17 5.61 -18.55 -1.77
CA LYS A 17 4.88 -17.44 -2.39
C LYS A 17 4.46 -16.45 -1.30
N GLN A 18 5.17 -15.31 -1.22
CA GLN A 18 4.93 -14.28 -0.20
C GLN A 18 4.68 -12.92 -0.83
N ARG A 19 3.78 -12.12 -0.24
CA ARG A 19 3.49 -10.74 -0.66
C ARG A 19 3.41 -9.83 0.56
N LEU A 20 3.87 -8.59 0.43
CA LEU A 20 3.80 -7.60 1.51
C LEU A 20 2.40 -7.01 1.64
N PHE A 21 1.81 -6.60 0.51
CA PHE A 21 0.46 -6.04 0.39
C PHE A 21 -0.44 -6.94 -0.46
N LYS A 22 -1.75 -6.91 -0.22
CA LYS A 22 -2.80 -7.59 -1.01
C LYS A 22 -2.69 -7.29 -2.53
N ARG A 23 -2.46 -6.03 -2.91
CA ARG A 23 -2.14 -5.57 -4.28
C ARG A 23 -1.29 -4.31 -4.19
N THR A 24 -0.46 -4.05 -5.20
CA THR A 24 0.29 -2.77 -5.33
C THR A 24 -0.08 -2.09 -6.64
N PRO A 25 -0.17 -0.75 -6.69
CA PRO A 25 0.33 0.25 -5.71
C PRO A 25 -0.50 0.37 -4.41
N ILE A 26 -0.05 1.20 -3.44
CA ILE A 26 -0.61 1.23 -2.07
C ILE A 26 -2.12 1.52 -2.05
N HIS A 27 -2.65 2.32 -2.97
CA HIS A 27 -4.09 2.59 -3.06
C HIS A 27 -4.90 1.34 -3.45
N ASP A 28 -4.34 0.46 -4.29
CA ASP A 28 -4.98 -0.80 -4.69
C ASP A 28 -5.02 -1.84 -3.58
N HIS A 29 -4.13 -1.72 -2.58
CA HIS A 29 -4.17 -2.54 -1.37
C HIS A 29 -5.48 -2.35 -0.60
N PHE A 30 -5.99 -1.12 -0.53
CA PHE A 30 -7.24 -0.78 0.16
C PHE A 30 -8.50 -1.11 -0.67
N ARG A 31 -8.33 -1.35 -1.98
CA ARG A 31 -9.39 -1.78 -2.90
C ARG A 31 -9.58 -3.29 -2.95
N THR A 32 -8.59 -4.08 -2.53
CA THR A 32 -8.59 -5.54 -2.70
C THR A 32 -8.88 -6.25 -1.38
N GLY A 33 -10.03 -6.93 -1.30
CA GLY A 33 -10.40 -7.78 -0.18
C GLY A 33 -9.57 -9.06 -0.12
N MET A 34 -9.51 -9.71 1.06
CA MET A 34 -8.71 -10.92 1.29
C MET A 34 -9.15 -12.12 0.42
N ASN A 35 -10.40 -12.10 -0.05
CA ASN A 35 -11.05 -13.16 -0.82
C ASN A 35 -10.51 -13.31 -2.26
N LEU A 36 -9.73 -12.35 -2.77
CA LEU A 36 -9.15 -12.37 -4.13
C LEU A 36 -7.70 -12.85 -4.14
N ILE A 37 -7.18 -13.33 -3.01
CA ILE A 37 -5.77 -13.75 -2.86
C ILE A 37 -5.69 -15.26 -3.05
N GLU A 38 -4.75 -15.71 -3.89
CA GLU A 38 -4.52 -17.13 -4.14
C GLU A 38 -4.32 -17.92 -2.83
N PRO A 39 -5.04 -19.04 -2.63
CA PRO A 39 -4.88 -19.88 -1.45
C PRO A 39 -3.42 -20.38 -1.39
N GLY A 40 -2.75 -20.12 -0.26
CA GLY A 40 -1.34 -20.47 -0.04
C GLY A 40 -0.33 -19.31 -0.16
N CYS A 41 -0.76 -18.09 -0.50
CA CYS A 41 0.11 -16.90 -0.44
C CYS A 41 0.19 -16.34 0.99
N ARG A 42 1.41 -16.24 1.55
CA ARG A 42 1.64 -15.57 2.84
C ARG A 42 1.64 -14.05 2.64
N VAL A 43 0.61 -13.37 3.15
CA VAL A 43 0.50 -11.91 3.13
C VAL A 43 0.79 -11.34 4.51
N VAL A 44 1.76 -10.43 4.61
CA VAL A 44 2.19 -9.86 5.90
C VAL A 44 1.16 -8.86 6.44
N PHE A 45 0.55 -8.06 5.57
CA PHE A 45 -0.48 -7.08 5.92
C PHE A 45 -1.88 -7.56 5.50
N THR A 46 -2.60 -8.17 6.43
CA THR A 46 -3.95 -8.74 6.22
C THR A 46 -5.10 -7.80 6.63
N LYS A 47 -4.85 -6.82 7.51
CA LYS A 47 -5.83 -5.78 7.90
C LYS A 47 -5.73 -4.60 6.92
N PRO A 48 -6.84 -3.98 6.46
CA PRO A 48 -8.24 -4.13 6.86
C PRO A 48 -9.03 -5.12 5.99
N GLU A 49 -10.08 -5.70 6.57
CA GLU A 49 -11.03 -6.61 5.91
C GLU A 49 -12.07 -5.85 5.06
N GLN A 50 -12.30 -4.57 5.38
CA GLN A 50 -13.31 -3.73 4.78
C GLN A 50 -12.81 -3.06 3.48
N LEU A 51 -13.60 -3.22 2.41
CA LEU A 51 -13.36 -2.59 1.11
C LEU A 51 -13.68 -1.09 1.20
N PHE A 52 -12.71 -0.23 0.92
CA PHE A 52 -12.95 1.21 0.85
C PHE A 52 -13.35 1.62 -0.57
N HIS A 53 -14.37 2.48 -0.70
CA HIS A 53 -14.72 3.09 -1.98
C HIS A 53 -13.55 3.96 -2.48
N GLU A 54 -13.30 3.92 -3.79
CA GLU A 54 -12.19 4.62 -4.45
C GLU A 54 -12.17 6.12 -4.12
N SER A 55 -13.32 6.79 -4.14
CA SER A 55 -13.45 8.20 -3.77
C SER A 55 -12.95 8.50 -2.35
N LYS A 56 -13.17 7.60 -1.39
CA LYS A 56 -12.71 7.76 -0.01
C LYS A 56 -11.20 7.60 0.12
N ILE A 57 -10.58 6.79 -0.75
CA ILE A 57 -9.12 6.61 -0.80
C ILE A 57 -8.48 7.86 -1.41
N THR A 58 -9.01 8.37 -2.52
CA THR A 58 -8.52 9.57 -3.20
C THR A 58 -8.55 10.79 -2.29
N VAL A 59 -9.66 11.02 -1.59
CA VAL A 59 -9.80 12.16 -0.66
C VAL A 59 -8.77 12.08 0.48
N ARG A 60 -8.54 10.89 1.06
CA ARG A 60 -7.51 10.72 2.09
C ARG A 60 -6.11 11.04 1.56
N PHE A 61 -5.81 10.63 0.33
CA PHE A 61 -4.52 10.91 -0.30
C PHE A 61 -4.33 12.40 -0.60
N TRP A 62 -5.41 13.10 -0.99
CA TRP A 62 -5.39 14.55 -1.19
C TRP A 62 -5.14 15.31 0.11
N ILE A 63 -5.80 14.93 1.21
CA ILE A 63 -5.57 15.55 2.52
C ILE A 63 -4.08 15.46 2.91
N VAL A 64 -3.47 14.27 2.77
CA VAL A 64 -2.05 14.09 3.09
C VAL A 64 -1.16 14.93 2.18
N THR A 65 -1.46 14.99 0.87
CA THR A 65 -0.68 15.79 -0.09
C THR A 65 -0.73 17.28 0.23
N ILE A 66 -1.90 17.83 0.58
CA ILE A 66 -2.06 19.24 0.94
C ILE A 66 -1.27 19.58 2.20
N ILE A 67 -1.35 18.75 3.24
CA ILE A 67 -0.60 18.94 4.49
C ILE A 67 0.92 18.94 4.20
N LEU A 68 1.39 17.97 3.42
CA LEU A 68 2.82 17.87 3.10
C LEU A 68 3.31 19.05 2.25
N ALA A 69 2.48 19.53 1.31
CA ALA A 69 2.76 20.73 0.52
C ALA A 69 2.83 21.98 1.42
N ALA A 70 1.90 22.14 2.35
CA ALA A 70 1.90 23.25 3.31
C ALA A 70 3.17 23.25 4.17
N ILE A 71 3.55 22.08 4.71
CA ILE A 71 4.80 21.92 5.47
C ILE A 71 6.01 22.32 4.61
N THR A 72 6.06 21.87 3.35
CA THR A 72 7.16 22.19 2.41
C THR A 72 7.29 23.70 2.16
N ILE A 73 6.17 24.40 2.00
CA ILE A 73 6.16 25.86 1.81
C ILE A 73 6.66 26.57 3.08
N ILE A 74 6.23 26.11 4.27
CA ILE A 74 6.68 26.65 5.55
C ILE A 74 8.20 26.45 5.71
N THR A 75 8.74 25.26 5.44
CA THR A 75 10.19 25.01 5.52
C THR A 75 10.99 25.82 4.51
N LEU A 76 10.45 26.06 3.30
CA LEU A 76 11.08 26.94 2.31
C LEU A 76 11.13 28.41 2.76
N LYS A 77 10.12 28.88 3.48
CA LYS A 77 10.02 30.25 4.02
C LYS A 77 10.89 30.53 5.25
N ILE A 78 11.35 29.47 5.93
CA ILE A 78 12.21 29.56 7.12
C ILE A 78 13.69 29.72 6.74
N ARG A 79 14.05 29.48 5.47
CA ARG A 79 15.34 29.89 4.88
C ARG A 79 15.31 31.34 4.46
#